data_AF-A0A9J7FF22-F1
#
_entry.id   AF-A0A9J7FF22-F1
#
_cell.length_a   1.000
_cell.length_b   1.000
_cell.length_c   1.000
_cell.angle_alpha   90.00
_cell.angle_beta   90.00
_cell.angle_gamma   90.00
#
_symmetry.space_group_name_H-M   'P 1'
#
loop_
_entity.id
_entity.type
_entity.pdbx_description
1 polymer ?
#
loop_
_entity_poly.entity_id
_entity_poly.type
_entity_poly.pdbx_seq_one_letter_code
_entity_poly.pdbx_strand_id
1 'polypeptide(L)'
;METWSVDQVCKWLVEKNLGELVPRFQEEEVSGAALLALNDRMIQQLVKKIGHQAVLMDFIRKYKQSNQWLKLTGGPRETSLLTLAQAAPEREENSSPTSYGDQTSLHPAENLDNGLIDQRVLKQRRHAKHVLARYKASQWTKSYVLPEFPYDVKCMLAEQKCPDHSMRIRIIEFLQADMTKYLEGSLYPTTQQYNDVVNALLQAHPFLDEDGCGFFLWKRALKDRFKYVRRPIEDDEQVMRNKCKFGHRRGQTRKSLADIRSDEIKIVQIKEESVYLDSEVNEHIHWFQREYTKTDKDWREIDRRMSQTLEIRRKMIGCRTPLKDILKMFPFLKCPYQMFREVQLLTKTDIYKKTKHILESYSENILSAFSVVDNPINTALQEKMKHYTDEGVRKNMKMTATCLLLPDVFGDDPSLFVVVNEKVHASTPVLGVKNPFHINGCEFSLYLDKEKLVKVDDCITALAALVAAFHVFGIECPRRLSQTFNFLETLIFDVQSPCFPSLKEKEIRCQSPIT
;
A
#
# COMPACT_ATOMS: atom_id res chain seq x y z
N MET A 1 3.34 36.06 12.04
CA MET A 1 2.52 34.84 12.07
C MET A 1 1.88 34.64 13.43
N GLU A 2 2.61 34.71 14.53
CA GLU A 2 2.07 34.56 15.90
C GLU A 2 0.85 35.45 16.21
N THR A 3 0.80 36.67 15.68
CA THR A 3 -0.31 37.63 15.82
C THR A 3 -1.38 37.58 14.70
N TRP A 4 -1.40 36.56 13.84
CA TRP A 4 -2.29 36.55 12.66
C TRP A 4 -3.73 36.11 12.97
N SER A 5 -4.70 36.74 12.32
CA SER A 5 -6.11 36.29 12.30
C SER A 5 -6.30 35.03 11.45
N VAL A 6 -7.45 34.37 11.59
CA VAL A 6 -7.84 33.20 10.78
C VAL A 6 -7.82 33.53 9.28
N ASP A 7 -8.31 34.71 8.88
CA ASP A 7 -8.29 35.15 7.47
C ASP A 7 -6.87 35.32 6.92
N GLN A 8 -5.94 35.82 7.76
CA GLN A 8 -4.54 35.98 7.39
C GLN A 8 -3.84 34.62 7.24
N VAL A 9 -4.16 33.64 8.10
CA VAL A 9 -3.74 32.24 7.93
C VAL A 9 -4.32 31.65 6.64
N CYS A 10 -5.62 31.86 6.37
CA CYS A 10 -6.28 31.33 5.18
C CYS A 10 -5.71 31.93 3.88
N LYS A 11 -5.47 33.25 3.83
CA LYS A 11 -4.81 33.90 2.69
C LYS A 11 -3.40 33.34 2.48
N TRP A 12 -2.62 33.18 3.54
CA TRP A 12 -1.28 32.58 3.47
C TRP A 12 -1.30 31.13 2.98
N LEU A 13 -2.29 30.33 3.36
CA LEU A 13 -2.47 28.96 2.83
C LEU A 13 -2.67 28.97 1.31
N VAL A 14 -3.46 29.91 0.76
CA VAL A 14 -3.61 30.09 -0.70
C VAL A 14 -2.25 30.45 -1.33
N GLU A 15 -1.54 31.45 -0.77
CA GLU A 15 -0.21 31.88 -1.24
C GLU A 15 0.86 30.77 -1.21
N LYS A 16 0.69 29.74 -0.37
CA LYS A 16 1.59 28.57 -0.28
C LYS A 16 1.10 27.35 -1.06
N ASN A 17 0.13 27.49 -1.96
CA ASN A 17 -0.49 26.40 -2.73
C ASN A 17 -1.19 25.34 -1.85
N LEU A 18 -1.54 25.70 -0.61
CA LEU A 18 -2.29 24.89 0.35
C LEU A 18 -3.77 25.32 0.44
N GLY A 19 -4.28 26.03 -0.58
CA GLY A 19 -5.64 26.61 -0.59
C GLY A 19 -6.78 25.60 -0.35
N GLU A 20 -6.59 24.32 -0.68
CA GLU A 20 -7.53 23.24 -0.32
C GLU A 20 -7.78 23.10 1.20
N LEU A 21 -6.87 23.60 2.03
CA LEU A 21 -6.98 23.53 3.49
C LEU A 21 -7.81 24.66 4.08
N VAL A 22 -8.06 25.74 3.33
CA VAL A 22 -8.75 26.95 3.83
C VAL A 22 -10.09 26.64 4.51
N PRO A 23 -11.02 25.85 3.92
CA PRO A 23 -12.29 25.55 4.59
C PRO A 23 -12.10 24.87 5.95
N ARG A 24 -11.08 24.03 6.08
CA ARG A 24 -10.74 23.31 7.32
C ARG A 24 -10.10 24.19 8.39
N PHE A 25 -9.25 25.14 7.98
CA PHE A 25 -8.60 26.07 8.90
C PHE A 25 -9.56 27.21 9.33
N GLN A 26 -10.60 27.47 8.53
CA GLN A 26 -11.70 28.36 8.88
C GLN A 26 -12.76 27.66 9.77
N GLU A 27 -13.12 26.41 9.46
CA GLU A 27 -14.02 25.55 10.28
C GLU A 27 -13.49 25.32 11.70
N GLU A 28 -12.17 25.19 11.87
CA GLU A 28 -11.50 24.89 13.14
C GLU A 28 -10.81 26.14 13.75
N GLU A 29 -11.22 27.34 13.34
CA GLU A 29 -10.77 28.68 13.81
C GLU A 29 -9.25 28.86 14.01
N VAL A 30 -8.44 28.34 13.07
CA VAL A 30 -6.99 28.21 13.24
C VAL A 30 -6.27 29.55 13.05
N SER A 31 -6.17 30.31 14.15
CA SER A 31 -5.38 31.55 14.25
C SER A 31 -3.88 31.32 14.05
N GLY A 32 -3.12 32.40 13.86
CA GLY A 32 -1.68 32.35 13.67
C GLY A 32 -0.89 31.80 14.87
N ALA A 33 -1.39 32.00 16.08
CA ALA A 33 -0.85 31.37 17.29
C ALA A 33 -1.15 29.86 17.32
N ALA A 34 -2.40 29.47 17.02
CA ALA A 34 -2.80 28.06 16.96
C ALA A 34 -2.01 27.28 15.89
N LEU A 35 -1.84 27.86 14.70
CA LEU A 35 -1.02 27.34 13.60
C LEU A 35 0.42 27.00 14.04
N LEU A 36 1.03 27.85 14.88
CA LEU A 36 2.37 27.63 15.42
C LEU A 36 2.39 26.66 16.60
N ALA A 37 1.28 26.49 17.31
CA ALA A 37 1.13 25.51 18.39
C ALA A 37 0.88 24.07 17.89
N LEU A 38 0.49 23.89 16.62
CA LEU A 38 0.23 22.57 16.05
C LEU A 38 1.43 21.61 16.18
N ASN A 39 1.13 20.37 16.60
CA ASN A 39 2.05 19.24 16.59
C ASN A 39 1.68 18.22 15.50
N ASP A 40 2.56 17.25 15.24
CA ASP A 40 2.40 16.25 14.18
C ASP A 40 1.06 15.49 14.25
N ARG A 41 0.56 15.15 15.45
CA ARG A 41 -0.72 14.45 15.64
C ARG A 41 -1.90 15.34 15.26
N MET A 42 -1.87 16.61 15.66
CA MET A 42 -2.91 17.58 15.29
C MET A 42 -2.94 17.83 13.78
N ILE A 43 -1.77 17.94 13.14
CA ILE A 43 -1.67 18.12 11.68
C ILE A 43 -2.12 16.87 10.91
N GLN A 44 -1.89 15.66 11.44
CA GLN A 44 -2.45 14.43 10.87
C GLN A 44 -3.98 14.39 10.92
N GLN A 45 -4.61 14.97 11.94
CA GLN A 45 -6.07 15.06 12.06
C GLN A 45 -6.66 16.19 11.17
N LEU A 46 -6.03 17.36 11.16
CA LEU A 46 -6.49 18.55 10.44
C LEU A 46 -6.25 18.47 8.91
N VAL A 47 -5.17 17.82 8.48
CA VAL A 47 -4.72 17.78 7.07
C VAL A 47 -4.69 16.34 6.54
N LYS A 48 -5.68 15.95 5.73
CA LYS A 48 -5.82 14.56 5.23
C LYS A 48 -4.79 14.15 4.16
N LYS A 49 -4.10 15.09 3.51
CA LYS A 49 -3.10 14.82 2.46
C LYS A 49 -1.68 14.81 3.05
N ILE A 50 -1.00 13.66 3.05
CA ILE A 50 0.36 13.50 3.60
C ILE A 50 1.37 14.50 3.00
N GLY A 51 1.30 14.77 1.69
CA GLY A 51 2.13 15.80 1.07
C GLY A 51 1.90 17.22 1.62
N HIS A 52 0.65 17.55 1.96
CA HIS A 52 0.31 18.85 2.56
C HIS A 52 0.71 18.90 4.04
N GLN A 53 0.61 17.79 4.78
CA GLN A 53 1.14 17.68 6.15
C GLN A 53 2.64 18.02 6.18
N ALA A 54 3.42 17.39 5.30
CA ALA A 54 4.87 17.58 5.23
C ALA A 54 5.27 19.03 4.87
N VAL A 55 4.59 19.63 3.87
CA VAL A 55 4.83 21.01 3.44
C VAL A 55 4.43 22.02 4.52
N LEU A 56 3.29 21.82 5.18
CA LEU A 56 2.84 22.70 6.27
C LEU A 56 3.80 22.64 7.47
N MET A 57 4.20 21.44 7.89
CA MET A 57 5.19 21.24 8.95
C MET A 57 6.55 21.88 8.63
N ASP A 58 6.97 21.84 7.36
CA ASP A 58 8.21 22.47 6.93
C ASP A 58 8.16 24.00 7.03
N PHE A 59 7.06 24.62 6.62
CA PHE A 59 6.85 26.06 6.81
C PHE A 59 6.81 26.46 8.30
N ILE A 60 6.11 25.69 9.14
CA ILE A 60 6.04 25.95 10.59
C ILE A 60 7.43 25.85 11.24
N ARG A 61 8.24 24.83 10.89
CA ARG A 61 9.62 24.69 11.39
C ARG A 61 10.51 25.85 10.95
N LYS A 62 10.49 26.20 9.65
CA LYS A 62 11.29 27.31 9.10
C LYS A 62 10.94 28.66 9.75
N TYR A 63 9.65 28.91 10.03
CA TYR A 63 9.24 30.11 10.76
C TYR A 63 9.75 30.12 12.21
N LYS A 64 9.63 29.00 12.93
CA LYS A 64 10.16 28.87 14.31
C LYS A 64 11.68 29.09 14.36
N GLN A 65 12.43 28.53 13.42
CA GLN A 65 13.89 28.72 13.31
C GLN A 65 14.26 30.18 13.01
N SER A 66 13.56 30.84 12.09
CA SER A 66 13.79 32.26 11.78
C SER A 66 13.51 33.17 12.98
N ASN A 67 12.44 32.93 13.74
CA ASN A 67 12.13 33.68 14.96
C ASN A 67 13.10 33.38 16.13
N GLN A 68 13.73 32.21 16.17
CA GLN A 68 14.78 31.92 17.16
C GLN A 68 16.07 32.70 16.87
N TRP A 69 16.46 32.81 15.59
CA TRP A 69 17.61 33.64 15.18
C TRP A 69 17.41 35.11 15.57
N LEU A 70 16.21 35.66 15.32
CA LEU A 70 15.85 37.03 15.67
C LEU A 70 15.79 37.32 17.19
N LYS A 71 15.69 36.28 18.04
CA LYS A 71 15.72 36.43 19.50
C LYS A 71 17.13 36.35 20.10
N LEU A 72 18.13 35.90 19.33
CA LEU A 72 19.52 35.76 19.80
C LEU A 72 20.38 37.01 19.59
N THR A 73 19.98 37.94 18.71
CA THR A 73 20.64 39.25 18.51
C THR A 73 20.16 40.34 19.50
N GLY A 74 19.49 39.96 20.59
CA GLY A 74 18.79 40.85 21.52
C GLY A 74 19.58 41.36 22.73
N GLY A 75 20.72 42.05 22.52
CA GLY A 75 21.41 42.83 23.57
C GLY A 75 22.35 42.05 24.51
N PRO A 76 22.90 42.68 25.57
CA PRO A 76 22.63 44.05 26.05
C PRO A 76 23.82 45.03 25.93
N ARG A 77 23.55 46.33 25.96
CA ARG A 77 24.47 47.33 26.56
C ARG A 77 23.71 48.57 27.04
N GLU A 78 24.20 49.18 28.10
CA GLU A 78 23.47 50.18 28.88
C GLU A 78 23.59 51.62 28.36
N THR A 79 22.48 52.33 28.47
CA THR A 79 22.33 53.67 29.03
C THR A 79 23.61 54.47 29.35
N SER A 80 23.88 55.52 28.56
CA SER A 80 24.36 56.82 29.07
C SER A 80 24.15 57.93 28.03
N LEU A 81 23.63 59.08 28.46
CA LEU A 81 23.42 60.29 27.63
C LEU A 81 24.60 61.25 27.77
N LEU A 82 25.13 61.75 26.65
CA LEU A 82 25.83 63.05 26.59
C LEU A 82 25.57 63.80 25.26
N THR A 83 24.52 64.61 25.28
CA THR A 83 24.51 66.04 24.92
C THR A 83 25.54 66.59 23.90
N LEU A 84 25.03 66.82 22.68
CA LEU A 84 25.15 68.07 21.88
C LEU A 84 26.50 68.52 21.22
N ALA A 85 26.34 69.03 19.99
CA ALA A 85 27.06 70.16 19.35
C ALA A 85 28.33 69.93 18.47
N GLN A 86 28.09 70.12 17.16
CA GLN A 86 28.79 71.04 16.24
C GLN A 86 30.16 70.70 15.61
N ALA A 87 30.44 71.47 14.54
CA ALA A 87 31.68 71.63 13.76
C ALA A 87 32.09 70.52 12.76
N ALA A 88 31.93 70.85 11.48
CA ALA A 88 32.81 70.47 10.36
C ALA A 88 33.80 71.66 10.13
N PRO A 89 34.66 71.73 9.08
CA PRO A 89 34.85 70.83 7.92
C PRO A 89 36.36 70.58 7.61
N GLU A 90 36.69 70.43 6.31
CA GLU A 90 38.04 70.41 5.70
C GLU A 90 38.84 69.10 5.89
N ARG A 91 39.76 68.64 5.03
CA ARG A 91 40.14 68.81 3.59
C ARG A 91 41.22 67.72 3.31
N GLU A 92 41.76 67.41 2.12
CA GLU A 92 41.64 67.79 0.69
C GLU A 92 42.12 66.57 -0.16
N GLU A 93 41.70 66.48 -1.43
CA GLU A 93 42.48 66.10 -2.66
C GLU A 93 43.61 65.02 -2.66
N ASN A 94 43.97 64.31 -3.73
CA ASN A 94 43.66 64.30 -5.19
C ASN A 94 44.06 62.90 -5.75
N SER A 95 43.83 62.45 -7.00
CA SER A 95 43.19 62.99 -8.21
C SER A 95 42.78 61.84 -9.18
N SER A 96 41.97 62.13 -10.20
CA SER A 96 41.51 61.19 -11.28
C SER A 96 42.47 61.26 -12.51
N PRO A 97 42.15 60.88 -13.79
CA PRO A 97 40.91 60.43 -14.49
C PRO A 97 41.10 59.05 -15.21
N THR A 98 40.38 58.55 -16.23
CA THR A 98 39.42 59.01 -17.28
C THR A 98 38.74 57.72 -17.84
N SER A 99 37.60 57.65 -18.56
CA SER A 99 36.47 58.56 -18.90
C SER A 99 35.32 57.73 -19.56
N TYR A 100 34.20 58.38 -19.90
CA TYR A 100 33.06 57.91 -20.73
C TYR A 100 32.20 56.76 -20.15
N GLY A 101 30.86 56.88 -20.01
CA GLY A 101 30.03 58.08 -20.20
C GLY A 101 28.54 57.87 -19.86
N ASP A 102 27.90 59.00 -19.51
CA ASP A 102 26.45 59.30 -19.40
C ASP A 102 25.55 58.71 -20.51
N GLN A 103 24.20 58.59 -20.44
CA GLN A 103 23.13 58.72 -19.41
C GLN A 103 21.84 58.04 -20.02
N THR A 104 20.60 58.04 -19.50
CA THR A 104 19.91 58.75 -18.40
C THR A 104 18.88 57.80 -17.74
N SER A 105 18.24 58.22 -16.64
CA SER A 105 17.00 57.62 -16.11
C SER A 105 15.73 58.24 -16.73
N LEU A 106 14.55 57.65 -16.48
CA LEU A 106 13.32 58.35 -16.05
C LEU A 106 12.11 57.38 -15.90
N HIS A 107 11.29 57.61 -14.87
CA HIS A 107 9.89 57.14 -14.77
C HIS A 107 8.96 58.36 -14.77
N PRO A 108 7.69 58.20 -15.17
CA PRO A 108 6.63 58.60 -14.23
C PRO A 108 5.35 57.73 -14.22
N ALA A 109 4.82 57.57 -13.00
CA ALA A 109 3.41 57.65 -12.57
C ALA A 109 2.22 57.10 -13.41
N GLU A 110 1.49 56.18 -12.76
CA GLU A 110 0.02 56.22 -12.46
C GLU A 110 -1.10 55.70 -13.40
N ASN A 111 -1.77 54.65 -12.87
CA ASN A 111 -3.23 54.49 -12.64
C ASN A 111 -4.24 54.09 -13.75
N LEU A 112 -4.88 52.93 -13.51
CA LEU A 112 -6.20 52.42 -13.98
C LEU A 112 -6.38 52.23 -15.52
N ASP A 113 -7.17 51.28 -16.04
CA ASP A 113 -8.17 50.38 -15.44
C ASP A 113 -8.18 48.96 -16.09
N ASN A 114 -8.92 48.02 -15.48
CA ASN A 114 -9.49 46.77 -15.99
C ASN A 114 -8.88 46.05 -17.21
N GLY A 115 -8.44 44.80 -16.96
CA GLY A 115 -9.04 43.65 -17.64
C GLY A 115 -8.30 43.06 -18.86
N LEU A 116 -7.38 42.11 -18.60
CA LEU A 116 -7.37 40.75 -19.21
C LEU A 116 -6.19 39.94 -18.65
N ILE A 117 -6.46 38.76 -18.08
CA ILE A 117 -5.40 37.85 -17.59
C ILE A 117 -4.82 37.07 -18.77
N ASP A 118 -3.59 37.39 -19.19
CA ASP A 118 -2.94 36.73 -20.33
C ASP A 118 -2.55 35.27 -19.98
N GLN A 119 -3.25 34.30 -20.57
CA GLN A 119 -3.10 32.87 -20.25
C GLN A 119 -1.84 32.22 -20.87
N ARG A 120 -0.79 32.99 -21.17
CA ARG A 120 0.37 32.58 -21.99
C ARG A 120 1.48 31.79 -21.27
N VAL A 121 1.20 31.14 -20.14
CA VAL A 121 2.13 30.18 -19.49
C VAL A 121 1.53 28.77 -19.35
N LEU A 122 0.26 28.56 -19.71
CA LEU A 122 -0.41 27.25 -19.60
C LEU A 122 -0.93 26.75 -20.95
N LYS A 123 -0.68 25.46 -21.24
CA LYS A 123 -1.13 24.65 -22.41
C LYS A 123 -0.22 24.61 -23.66
N GLN A 124 1.07 24.92 -23.61
CA GLN A 124 2.02 24.57 -24.69
C GLN A 124 2.70 23.17 -24.55
N ARG A 125 1.96 22.18 -24.05
CA ARG A 125 2.28 20.73 -24.16
C ARG A 125 1.04 19.88 -24.49
N ARG A 126 0.34 20.25 -25.57
CA ARG A 126 -0.58 19.38 -26.31
C ARG A 126 -0.30 19.57 -27.81
N HIS A 127 -0.30 18.48 -28.58
CA HIS A 127 -0.09 18.46 -30.04
C HIS A 127 1.29 18.91 -30.56
N ALA A 128 2.35 18.74 -29.78
CA ALA A 128 3.65 18.44 -30.39
C ALA A 128 3.54 17.04 -31.03
N LYS A 129 3.48 16.94 -32.36
CA LYS A 129 3.54 15.65 -33.05
C LYS A 129 4.91 15.04 -32.76
N HIS A 130 4.94 13.85 -32.16
CA HIS A 130 6.19 13.14 -31.90
C HIS A 130 6.76 12.58 -33.21
N VAL A 131 7.46 13.42 -33.96
CA VAL A 131 8.35 12.99 -35.04
C VAL A 131 9.52 12.23 -34.38
N LEU A 132 9.35 10.92 -34.19
CA LEU A 132 10.50 10.05 -33.94
C LEU A 132 11.40 10.12 -35.18
N ALA A 133 12.49 10.86 -35.07
CA ALA A 133 13.58 10.76 -36.03
C ALA A 133 14.05 9.30 -36.05
N ARG A 134 13.89 8.64 -37.20
CA ARG A 134 14.34 7.26 -37.42
C ARG A 134 15.87 7.21 -37.50
N TYR A 135 16.52 7.31 -36.34
CA TYR A 135 17.92 6.94 -36.21
C TYR A 135 18.09 5.46 -36.61
N LYS A 136 19.17 5.15 -37.33
CA LYS A 136 19.55 3.75 -37.58
C LYS A 136 19.83 3.10 -36.22
N ALA A 137 19.22 1.96 -35.96
CA ALA A 137 19.36 1.29 -34.67
C ALA A 137 20.80 0.78 -34.46
N SER A 138 21.35 1.05 -33.29
CA SER A 138 22.62 0.45 -32.85
C SER A 138 22.36 -0.94 -32.28
N GLN A 139 23.26 -1.89 -32.58
CA GLN A 139 23.18 -3.24 -31.98
C GLN A 139 23.49 -3.18 -30.49
N TRP A 140 22.75 -3.94 -29.67
CA TRP A 140 23.01 -4.04 -28.22
C TRP A 140 24.24 -4.93 -27.97
N THR A 141 25.36 -4.32 -27.59
CA THR A 141 26.55 -5.04 -27.14
C THR A 141 26.32 -5.68 -25.76
N LYS A 142 26.94 -6.83 -25.49
CA LYS A 142 26.83 -7.54 -24.20
C LYS A 142 27.26 -6.71 -22.98
N SER A 143 28.07 -5.68 -23.20
CA SER A 143 28.36 -4.63 -22.24
C SER A 143 27.70 -3.34 -22.73
N TYR A 144 26.82 -2.76 -21.92
CA TYR A 144 26.27 -1.42 -22.17
C TYR A 144 27.29 -0.36 -21.72
N VAL A 145 27.42 0.71 -22.50
CA VAL A 145 28.31 1.85 -22.19
C VAL A 145 27.44 3.04 -21.80
N LEU A 146 27.78 3.71 -20.69
CA LEU A 146 27.03 4.88 -20.22
C LEU A 146 27.09 6.03 -21.25
N PRO A 147 25.99 6.80 -21.40
CA PRO A 147 25.99 8.00 -22.22
C PRO A 147 26.86 9.09 -21.61
N GLU A 148 27.30 10.03 -22.46
CA GLU A 148 27.84 11.29 -21.99
C GLU A 148 26.76 12.09 -21.24
N PHE A 149 26.83 12.08 -19.90
CA PHE A 149 26.00 12.94 -19.08
C PHE A 149 26.36 14.44 -19.25
N PRO A 150 25.43 15.38 -19.04
CA PRO A 150 25.73 16.81 -19.05
C PRO A 150 26.70 17.22 -17.95
N TYR A 151 27.33 18.39 -18.13
CA TYR A 151 28.40 18.90 -17.25
C TYR A 151 28.04 18.88 -15.75
N ASP A 152 26.85 19.37 -15.38
CA ASP A 152 26.38 19.42 -13.99
C ASP A 152 26.13 18.03 -13.35
N VAL A 153 25.75 17.04 -14.16
CA VAL A 153 25.69 15.63 -13.72
C VAL A 153 27.10 15.06 -13.62
N LYS A 154 27.99 15.33 -14.58
CA LYS A 154 29.41 14.91 -14.54
C LYS A 154 30.13 15.46 -13.30
N CYS A 155 29.94 16.73 -12.94
CA CYS A 155 30.49 17.33 -11.73
C CYS A 155 29.95 16.62 -10.48
N MET A 156 28.64 16.47 -10.34
CA MET A 156 28.04 15.79 -9.18
C MET A 156 28.53 14.33 -9.04
N LEU A 157 28.65 13.59 -10.15
CA LEU A 157 29.19 12.24 -10.18
C LEU A 157 30.69 12.17 -9.81
N ALA A 158 31.49 13.17 -10.22
CA ALA A 158 32.91 13.27 -9.86
C ALA A 158 33.11 13.69 -8.39
N GLU A 159 32.23 14.52 -7.86
CA GLU A 159 32.21 14.95 -6.45
C GLU A 159 31.67 13.87 -5.48
N GLN A 160 31.17 12.74 -6.01
CA GLN A 160 30.61 11.61 -5.25
C GLN A 160 29.51 11.99 -4.25
N LYS A 161 28.75 13.06 -4.54
CA LYS A 161 27.65 13.53 -3.67
C LYS A 161 26.39 12.73 -3.96
N CYS A 162 25.73 12.22 -2.91
CA CYS A 162 24.44 11.54 -3.08
C CYS A 162 23.44 12.46 -3.82
N PRO A 163 22.93 12.09 -5.01
CA PRO A 163 22.16 12.99 -5.86
C PRO A 163 20.82 13.35 -5.22
N ASP A 164 20.32 14.57 -5.42
CA ASP A 164 19.00 14.98 -4.94
C ASP A 164 17.85 14.38 -5.78
N HIS A 165 16.59 14.81 -5.57
CA HIS A 165 15.48 14.30 -6.37
C HIS A 165 15.54 14.75 -7.85
N SER A 166 15.99 15.98 -8.10
CA SER A 166 16.11 16.57 -9.44
C SER A 166 17.21 15.88 -10.24
N MET A 167 18.37 15.67 -9.60
CA MET A 167 19.55 15.05 -10.21
C MET A 167 19.32 13.55 -10.48
N ARG A 168 18.65 12.83 -9.57
CA ARG A 168 18.18 11.45 -9.84
C ARG A 168 17.24 11.38 -11.04
N ILE A 169 16.29 12.31 -11.17
CA ILE A 169 15.42 12.38 -12.36
C ILE A 169 16.29 12.59 -13.61
N ARG A 170 17.19 13.57 -13.60
CA ARG A 170 18.00 13.96 -14.78
C ARG A 170 18.90 12.84 -15.28
N ILE A 171 19.56 12.09 -14.39
CA ILE A 171 20.30 10.87 -14.75
C ILE A 171 19.39 9.86 -15.46
N ILE A 172 18.19 9.61 -14.92
CA ILE A 172 17.20 8.72 -15.53
C ILE A 172 16.67 9.24 -16.88
N GLU A 173 16.56 10.56 -17.08
CA GLU A 173 16.19 11.13 -18.39
C GLU A 173 17.25 10.80 -19.46
N PHE A 174 18.54 10.98 -19.13
CA PHE A 174 19.64 10.71 -20.07
C PHE A 174 19.83 9.22 -20.36
N LEU A 175 19.73 8.35 -19.35
CA LEU A 175 19.73 6.90 -19.55
C LEU A 175 18.54 6.44 -20.40
N GLN A 176 17.33 6.95 -20.15
CA GLN A 176 16.17 6.62 -20.97
C GLN A 176 16.29 7.14 -22.40
N ALA A 177 16.88 8.32 -22.61
CA ALA A 177 17.12 8.85 -23.94
C ALA A 177 18.13 7.98 -24.72
N ASP A 178 19.25 7.63 -24.10
CA ASP A 178 20.29 6.80 -24.72
C ASP A 178 19.77 5.41 -25.10
N MET A 179 19.06 4.74 -24.18
CA MET A 179 18.47 3.42 -24.43
C MET A 179 17.63 3.36 -25.72
N THR A 180 16.94 4.45 -26.11
CA THR A 180 16.10 4.44 -27.33
C THR A 180 16.88 4.21 -28.63
N LYS A 181 18.19 4.47 -28.66
CA LYS A 181 19.07 4.21 -29.82
C LYS A 181 19.13 2.72 -30.22
N TYR A 182 18.85 1.82 -29.28
CA TYR A 182 19.00 0.37 -29.44
C TYR A 182 17.67 -0.41 -29.40
N LEU A 183 16.53 0.29 -29.41
CA LEU A 183 15.20 -0.34 -29.29
C LEU A 183 14.48 -0.50 -30.63
N GLU A 184 15.09 -0.13 -31.76
CA GLU A 184 14.47 -0.23 -33.10
C GLU A 184 13.11 0.49 -33.22
N GLY A 185 12.89 1.53 -32.41
CA GLY A 185 11.63 2.27 -32.30
C GLY A 185 10.64 1.68 -31.27
N SER A 186 10.90 0.50 -30.71
CA SER A 186 10.16 -0.05 -29.57
C SER A 186 10.23 0.89 -28.37
N LEU A 187 9.10 1.07 -27.69
CA LEU A 187 9.05 1.80 -26.42
C LEU A 187 9.13 0.86 -25.21
N TYR A 188 9.46 -0.42 -25.43
CA TYR A 188 9.48 -1.47 -24.41
C TYR A 188 10.86 -2.15 -24.35
N PRO A 189 11.80 -1.62 -23.54
CA PRO A 189 13.02 -2.34 -23.19
C PRO A 189 12.74 -3.66 -22.45
N THR A 190 13.59 -4.65 -22.68
CA THR A 190 13.56 -5.94 -21.98
C THR A 190 14.10 -5.83 -20.55
N THR A 191 13.81 -6.82 -19.69
CA THR A 191 14.37 -6.87 -18.33
C THR A 191 15.91 -6.83 -18.34
N GLN A 192 16.56 -7.50 -19.29
CA GLN A 192 18.02 -7.51 -19.37
C GLN A 192 18.58 -6.13 -19.75
N GLN A 193 17.97 -5.42 -20.70
CA GLN A 193 18.39 -4.06 -21.05
C GLN A 193 18.28 -3.09 -19.85
N TYR A 194 17.29 -3.27 -18.97
CA TYR A 194 17.26 -2.52 -17.69
C TYR A 194 18.35 -2.96 -16.70
N ASN A 195 18.72 -4.26 -16.68
CA ASN A 195 19.80 -4.77 -15.83
C ASN A 195 21.15 -4.19 -16.25
N ASP A 196 21.50 -4.34 -17.54
CA ASP A 196 22.79 -3.94 -18.11
C ASP A 196 23.08 -2.44 -17.88
N VAL A 197 22.07 -1.59 -18.10
CA VAL A 197 22.17 -0.13 -17.93
C VAL A 197 22.41 0.27 -16.48
N VAL A 198 21.72 -0.37 -15.54
CA VAL A 198 21.86 -0.08 -14.11
C VAL A 198 23.15 -0.67 -13.55
N ASN A 199 23.57 -1.85 -14.02
CA ASN A 199 24.87 -2.44 -13.70
C ASN A 199 26.01 -1.52 -14.16
N ALA A 200 25.95 -1.00 -15.39
CA ALA A 200 26.94 -0.04 -15.89
C ALA A 200 26.96 1.25 -15.05
N LEU A 201 25.79 1.78 -14.65
CA LEU A 201 25.69 2.96 -13.79
C LEU A 201 26.38 2.75 -12.43
N LEU A 202 26.12 1.62 -11.79
CA LEU A 202 26.64 1.33 -10.45
C LEU A 202 28.11 0.85 -10.47
N GLN A 203 28.57 0.21 -11.55
CA GLN A 203 29.99 -0.09 -11.74
C GLN A 203 30.83 1.17 -11.98
N ALA A 204 30.28 2.17 -12.68
CA ALA A 204 30.96 3.46 -12.85
C ALA A 204 30.88 4.36 -11.61
N HIS A 205 29.79 4.25 -10.83
CA HIS A 205 29.50 5.11 -9.68
C HIS A 205 28.98 4.31 -8.48
N PRO A 206 29.84 3.55 -7.76
CA PRO A 206 29.41 2.66 -6.66
C PRO A 206 28.72 3.38 -5.49
N PHE A 207 29.02 4.66 -5.25
CA PHE A 207 28.36 5.48 -4.22
C PHE A 207 26.86 5.70 -4.49
N LEU A 208 26.36 5.37 -5.69
CA LEU A 208 24.91 5.36 -5.99
C LEU A 208 24.19 4.10 -5.46
N ASP A 209 24.90 3.23 -4.73
CA ASP A 209 24.42 2.00 -4.07
C ASP A 209 24.90 1.87 -2.60
N GLU A 210 25.11 2.99 -1.89
CA GLU A 210 25.56 3.02 -0.48
C GLU A 210 24.72 2.13 0.46
N ASP A 211 23.39 2.09 0.27
CA ASP A 211 22.45 1.28 1.05
C ASP A 211 22.32 -0.18 0.54
N GLY A 212 23.06 -0.60 -0.50
CA GLY A 212 22.95 -1.92 -1.12
C GLY A 212 21.60 -2.22 -1.81
N CYS A 213 20.77 -1.19 -2.04
CA CYS A 213 19.45 -1.31 -2.68
C CYS A 213 19.29 -0.44 -3.95
N GLY A 214 20.32 0.31 -4.32
CA GLY A 214 20.40 1.20 -5.46
C GLY A 214 20.03 0.51 -6.77
N PHE A 215 20.50 -0.73 -7.01
CA PHE A 215 20.13 -1.49 -8.22
C PHE A 215 18.60 -1.54 -8.42
N PHE A 216 17.83 -1.83 -7.37
CA PHE A 216 16.37 -1.88 -7.46
C PHE A 216 15.74 -0.48 -7.61
N LEU A 217 16.31 0.54 -6.95
CA LEU A 217 15.84 1.93 -7.04
C LEU A 217 16.02 2.52 -8.45
N TRP A 218 17.23 2.44 -9.01
CA TRP A 218 17.54 2.94 -10.35
C TRP A 218 16.77 2.15 -11.43
N LYS A 219 16.72 0.81 -11.33
CA LYS A 219 15.93 -0.05 -12.22
C LYS A 219 14.43 0.27 -12.16
N ARG A 220 13.89 0.60 -10.99
CA ARG A 220 12.50 1.04 -10.84
C ARG A 220 12.27 2.41 -11.47
N ALA A 221 13.10 3.41 -11.17
CA ALA A 221 12.97 4.76 -11.71
C ALA A 221 13.04 4.77 -13.25
N LEU A 222 13.94 3.98 -13.84
CA LEU A 222 14.08 3.82 -15.28
C LEU A 222 12.83 3.17 -15.92
N LYS A 223 12.29 2.12 -15.30
CA LYS A 223 11.02 1.48 -15.72
C LYS A 223 9.81 2.40 -15.61
N ASP A 224 9.72 3.18 -14.53
CA ASP A 224 8.65 4.17 -14.34
C ASP A 224 8.77 5.32 -15.35
N ARG A 225 9.99 5.76 -15.70
CA ARG A 225 10.22 6.76 -16.77
C ARG A 225 9.68 6.30 -18.12
N PHE A 226 10.07 5.11 -18.59
CA PHE A 226 9.53 4.53 -19.84
C PHE A 226 8.00 4.36 -19.80
N LYS A 227 7.43 4.00 -18.65
CA LYS A 227 5.98 3.94 -18.43
C LYS A 227 5.30 5.31 -18.54
N TYR A 228 5.93 6.39 -18.08
CA TYR A 228 5.40 7.75 -18.26
C TYR A 228 5.51 8.24 -19.71
N VAL A 229 6.60 7.92 -20.43
CA VAL A 229 6.73 8.22 -21.87
C VAL A 229 5.61 7.57 -22.69
N ARG A 230 5.26 6.31 -22.40
CA ARG A 230 4.15 5.60 -23.08
C ARG A 230 2.74 6.04 -22.66
N ARG A 231 2.60 6.87 -21.62
CA ARG A 231 1.27 7.26 -21.10
C ARG A 231 0.47 8.14 -22.11
N PRO A 232 1.00 9.26 -22.63
CA PRO A 232 0.27 10.13 -23.55
C PRO A 232 0.23 9.66 -25.03
N ILE A 233 0.92 8.57 -25.37
CA ILE A 233 1.02 8.08 -26.77
C ILE A 233 -0.22 7.25 -27.10
N GLU A 234 -0.95 7.64 -28.15
CA GLU A 234 -2.25 7.04 -28.55
C GLU A 234 -2.27 6.57 -30.02
N ASP A 235 -1.18 6.83 -30.73
CA ASP A 235 -0.94 6.63 -32.16
C ASP A 235 0.08 5.52 -32.47
N ASP A 236 0.94 5.15 -31.52
CA ASP A 236 1.84 3.99 -31.65
C ASP A 236 1.11 2.65 -31.45
N GLU A 237 1.19 1.75 -32.43
CA GLU A 237 0.51 0.46 -32.39
C GLU A 237 0.99 -0.46 -31.24
N GLN A 238 2.28 -0.44 -30.91
CA GLN A 238 2.87 -1.32 -29.90
C GLN A 238 2.41 -0.91 -28.50
N VAL A 239 2.33 0.40 -28.24
CA VAL A 239 1.72 1.00 -27.06
C VAL A 239 0.22 0.71 -27.04
N MET A 240 -0.49 0.86 -28.15
CA MET A 240 -1.95 0.64 -28.19
C MET A 240 -2.33 -0.82 -27.97
N ARG A 241 -1.67 -1.79 -28.62
CA ARG A 241 -1.83 -3.24 -28.36
C ARG A 241 -1.62 -3.57 -26.88
N ASN A 242 -0.58 -3.02 -26.27
CA ASN A 242 -0.27 -3.25 -24.85
C ASN A 242 -1.21 -2.49 -23.90
N LYS A 243 -1.71 -1.30 -24.26
CA LYS A 243 -2.78 -0.59 -23.53
C LYS A 243 -4.08 -1.41 -23.54
N CYS A 244 -4.42 -2.05 -24.66
CA CYS A 244 -5.58 -2.94 -24.75
C CYS A 244 -5.40 -4.25 -23.96
N LYS A 245 -4.20 -4.85 -23.96
CA LYS A 245 -3.92 -6.11 -23.26
C LYS A 245 -3.73 -5.95 -21.74
N PHE A 246 -3.16 -4.83 -21.27
CA PHE A 246 -2.74 -4.65 -19.87
C PHE A 246 -3.26 -3.38 -19.18
N GLY A 247 -3.95 -2.48 -19.89
CA GLY A 247 -4.49 -1.25 -19.32
C GLY A 247 -5.81 -1.44 -18.57
N HIS A 248 -5.95 -0.81 -17.40
CA HIS A 248 -7.23 -0.74 -16.70
C HIS A 248 -8.24 0.13 -17.48
N ARG A 249 -9.39 -0.47 -17.84
CA ARG A 249 -10.48 0.19 -18.58
C ARG A 249 -11.26 1.19 -17.70
N ARG A 250 -10.66 2.34 -17.38
CA ARG A 250 -11.37 3.47 -16.77
C ARG A 250 -11.96 4.38 -17.86
N GLY A 251 -13.28 4.48 -17.93
CA GLY A 251 -13.97 5.60 -18.59
C GLY A 251 -14.37 5.45 -20.07
N GLN A 252 -14.19 4.29 -20.71
CA GLN A 252 -14.78 4.07 -22.03
C GLN A 252 -16.21 3.53 -21.92
N THR A 253 -17.19 4.42 -22.09
CA THR A 253 -18.59 4.04 -22.33
C THR A 253 -18.68 3.13 -23.54
N ARG A 254 -19.39 2.01 -23.40
CA ARG A 254 -19.56 0.97 -24.42
C ARG A 254 -20.34 1.52 -25.63
N LYS A 255 -19.67 2.14 -26.59
CA LYS A 255 -20.22 2.34 -27.94
C LYS A 255 -20.41 0.98 -28.59
N SER A 256 -21.66 0.52 -28.59
CA SER A 256 -22.07 -0.66 -29.33
C SER A 256 -22.05 -0.38 -30.83
N LEU A 257 -21.19 -1.10 -31.56
CA LEU A 257 -21.50 -1.50 -32.91
C LEU A 257 -21.84 -2.99 -32.86
N ALA A 258 -23.07 -3.32 -33.24
CA ALA A 258 -23.49 -4.68 -33.51
C ALA A 258 -23.14 -5.04 -34.96
N ASP A 259 -23.28 -6.33 -35.30
CA ASP A 259 -23.12 -6.91 -36.65
C ASP A 259 -21.73 -6.72 -37.29
N ILE A 260 -20.75 -7.46 -36.78
CA ILE A 260 -20.01 -8.37 -37.68
C ILE A 260 -20.31 -9.79 -37.19
N ARG A 261 -20.61 -10.67 -38.14
CA ARG A 261 -21.33 -11.93 -37.94
C ARG A 261 -20.46 -13.02 -37.31
N SER A 262 -21.15 -14.05 -36.82
CA SER A 262 -20.55 -15.34 -36.49
C SER A 262 -19.76 -15.92 -37.66
N ASP A 263 -18.57 -16.44 -37.37
CA ASP A 263 -17.96 -17.53 -38.13
C ASP A 263 -17.12 -18.40 -37.18
N GLU A 264 -16.90 -19.65 -37.56
CA GLU A 264 -16.46 -20.71 -36.63
C GLU A 264 -14.96 -20.62 -36.27
N ILE A 265 -14.65 -20.24 -35.03
CA ILE A 265 -13.32 -20.48 -34.46
C ILE A 265 -13.30 -21.82 -33.73
N LYS A 266 -12.71 -22.81 -34.40
CA LYS A 266 -12.53 -24.19 -33.93
C LYS A 266 -11.89 -24.26 -32.55
N ILE A 267 -12.26 -25.28 -31.77
CA ILE A 267 -11.64 -25.61 -30.48
C ILE A 267 -10.20 -26.07 -30.72
N VAL A 268 -9.28 -25.11 -30.80
CA VAL A 268 -7.84 -25.35 -30.67
C VAL A 268 -7.53 -25.41 -29.18
N GLN A 269 -6.87 -26.49 -28.75
CA GLN A 269 -6.45 -26.66 -27.37
C GLN A 269 -5.59 -25.46 -26.94
N ILE A 270 -6.02 -24.72 -25.92
CA ILE A 270 -5.21 -23.69 -25.28
C ILE A 270 -4.08 -24.42 -24.55
N LYS A 271 -2.96 -24.59 -25.24
CA LYS A 271 -1.70 -25.07 -24.67
C LYS A 271 -1.32 -24.13 -23.53
N GLU A 272 -1.06 -24.70 -22.35
CA GLU A 272 -0.83 -24.01 -21.07
C GLU A 272 0.20 -22.86 -21.23
N GLU A 273 -0.28 -21.63 -21.49
CA GLU A 273 0.56 -20.45 -21.74
C GLU A 273 1.08 -19.96 -20.38
N SER A 274 2.13 -20.64 -19.91
CA SER A 274 2.75 -20.43 -18.60
C SER A 274 3.03 -18.95 -18.35
N VAL A 275 2.41 -18.40 -17.29
CA VAL A 275 2.70 -17.03 -16.82
C VAL A 275 4.19 -16.93 -16.56
N TYR A 276 4.90 -16.13 -17.38
CA TYR A 276 6.36 -16.01 -17.34
C TYR A 276 6.79 -15.31 -16.04
N LEU A 277 6.99 -16.11 -15.01
CA LEU A 277 7.56 -15.72 -13.72
C LEU A 277 9.07 -15.53 -13.87
N ASP A 278 9.68 -14.79 -12.94
CA ASP A 278 11.13 -14.60 -12.96
C ASP A 278 11.85 -15.94 -12.68
N SER A 279 13.08 -16.10 -13.19
CA SER A 279 13.77 -17.41 -13.19
C SER A 279 13.99 -17.93 -11.76
N GLU A 280 14.31 -17.03 -10.83
CA GLU A 280 14.45 -17.29 -9.40
C GLU A 280 13.12 -17.76 -8.77
N VAL A 281 12.01 -17.12 -9.14
CA VAL A 281 10.67 -17.47 -8.64
C VAL A 281 10.26 -18.87 -9.12
N ASN A 282 10.61 -19.23 -10.36
CA ASN A 282 10.36 -20.57 -10.87
C ASN A 282 11.21 -21.65 -10.17
N GLU A 283 12.44 -21.32 -9.74
CA GLU A 283 13.25 -22.20 -8.88
C GLU A 283 12.55 -22.47 -7.54
N HIS A 284 12.05 -21.42 -6.87
CA HIS A 284 11.28 -21.58 -5.63
C HIS A 284 10.04 -22.47 -5.79
N ILE A 285 9.28 -22.30 -6.89
CA ILE A 285 8.08 -23.10 -7.17
C ILE A 285 8.42 -24.58 -7.35
N HIS A 286 9.41 -24.89 -8.20
CA HIS A 286 9.85 -26.28 -8.40
C HIS A 286 10.46 -26.88 -7.13
N TRP A 287 11.16 -26.07 -6.32
CA TRP A 287 11.66 -26.50 -5.02
C TRP A 287 10.51 -26.88 -4.08
N PHE A 288 9.47 -26.04 -3.93
CA PHE A 288 8.31 -26.35 -3.10
C PHE A 288 7.56 -27.60 -3.56
N GLN A 289 7.37 -27.77 -4.87
CA GLN A 289 6.70 -28.95 -5.43
C GLN A 289 7.44 -30.24 -5.07
N ARG A 290 8.78 -30.24 -5.13
CA ARG A 290 9.62 -31.38 -4.75
C ARG A 290 9.69 -31.59 -3.23
N GLU A 291 9.76 -30.52 -2.44
CA GLU A 291 9.82 -30.62 -0.98
C GLU A 291 8.51 -31.15 -0.38
N TYR A 292 7.37 -30.72 -0.94
CA TYR A 292 6.04 -31.11 -0.47
C TYR A 292 5.80 -32.63 -0.57
N THR A 293 6.41 -33.31 -1.55
CA THR A 293 6.30 -34.77 -1.73
C THR A 293 7.18 -35.60 -0.78
N LYS A 294 8.15 -35.01 -0.07
CA LYS A 294 8.96 -35.77 0.89
C LYS A 294 8.15 -36.16 2.12
N THR A 295 8.60 -37.20 2.84
CA THR A 295 8.12 -37.51 4.19
C THR A 295 8.64 -36.49 5.19
N ASP A 296 9.95 -36.54 5.47
CA ASP A 296 10.69 -35.50 6.22
C ASP A 296 10.96 -34.27 5.36
N LYS A 297 10.94 -33.07 5.96
CA LYS A 297 10.88 -31.78 5.25
C LYS A 297 11.75 -30.74 5.93
N ASP A 298 12.52 -29.99 5.13
CA ASP A 298 13.31 -28.87 5.66
C ASP A 298 12.40 -27.67 5.96
N TRP A 299 11.78 -27.66 7.14
CA TRP A 299 10.92 -26.57 7.61
C TRP A 299 11.64 -25.22 7.69
N ARG A 300 12.99 -25.20 7.83
CA ARG A 300 13.78 -23.96 7.86
C ARG A 300 13.90 -23.36 6.47
N GLU A 301 14.18 -24.18 5.46
CA GLU A 301 14.22 -23.77 4.07
C GLU A 301 12.82 -23.47 3.51
N ILE A 302 11.78 -24.18 3.95
CA ILE A 302 10.38 -23.83 3.67
C ILE A 302 10.06 -22.44 4.23
N ASP A 303 10.32 -22.17 5.52
CA ASP A 303 10.08 -20.85 6.13
C ASP A 303 10.84 -19.73 5.38
N ARG A 304 12.11 -19.96 5.02
CA ARG A 304 12.93 -19.00 4.27
C ARG A 304 12.35 -18.72 2.89
N ARG A 305 12.13 -19.76 2.08
CA ARG A 305 11.60 -19.63 0.71
C ARG A 305 10.18 -19.09 0.69
N MET A 306 9.35 -19.45 1.67
CA MET A 306 7.99 -18.90 1.81
C MET A 306 8.06 -17.41 2.07
N SER A 307 8.91 -16.97 3.02
CA SER A 307 9.11 -15.54 3.30
C SER A 307 9.57 -14.77 2.05
N GLN A 308 10.55 -15.28 1.31
CA GLN A 308 11.05 -14.65 0.06
C GLN A 308 9.98 -14.53 -1.04
N THR A 309 9.07 -15.50 -1.14
CA THR A 309 8.05 -15.53 -2.22
C THR A 309 6.71 -14.87 -1.84
N LEU A 310 6.63 -14.20 -0.69
CA LEU A 310 5.44 -13.52 -0.17
C LEU A 310 4.83 -12.52 -1.17
N GLU A 311 5.64 -11.63 -1.75
CA GLU A 311 5.15 -10.61 -2.70
C GLU A 311 4.53 -11.24 -3.96
N ILE A 312 5.10 -12.35 -4.45
CA ILE A 312 4.57 -13.08 -5.60
C ILE A 312 3.20 -13.66 -5.27
N ARG A 313 3.05 -14.32 -4.11
CA ARG A 313 1.74 -14.85 -3.66
C ARG A 313 0.70 -13.73 -3.52
N ARG A 314 1.05 -12.64 -2.84
CA ARG A 314 0.17 -11.46 -2.69
C ARG A 314 -0.24 -10.88 -4.04
N LYS A 315 0.69 -10.78 -4.99
CA LYS A 315 0.42 -10.32 -6.36
C LYS A 315 -0.54 -11.25 -7.11
N MET A 316 -0.33 -12.57 -7.06
CA MET A 316 -1.21 -13.54 -7.73
C MET A 316 -2.64 -13.49 -7.19
N ILE A 317 -2.78 -13.37 -5.88
CA ILE A 317 -4.08 -13.26 -5.19
C ILE A 317 -4.76 -11.93 -5.53
N GLY A 318 -4.03 -10.80 -5.48
CA GLY A 318 -4.53 -9.49 -5.91
C GLY A 318 -4.91 -9.44 -7.41
N CYS A 319 -4.27 -10.25 -8.24
CA CYS A 319 -4.63 -10.45 -9.65
C CYS A 319 -5.79 -11.45 -9.87
N ARG A 320 -6.40 -12.00 -8.81
CA ARG A 320 -7.46 -13.02 -8.85
C ARG A 320 -7.07 -14.27 -9.67
N THR A 321 -5.82 -14.70 -9.55
CA THR A 321 -5.36 -16.01 -10.08
C THR A 321 -6.18 -17.13 -9.43
N PRO A 322 -6.61 -18.18 -10.16
CA PRO A 322 -7.37 -19.26 -9.57
C PRO A 322 -6.65 -19.93 -8.40
N LEU A 323 -7.38 -20.20 -7.32
CA LEU A 323 -6.81 -20.75 -6.09
C LEU A 323 -6.08 -22.07 -6.33
N LYS A 324 -6.59 -22.91 -7.22
CA LYS A 324 -5.99 -24.23 -7.53
C LYS A 324 -4.60 -24.09 -8.17
N ASP A 325 -4.35 -23.02 -8.92
CA ASP A 325 -3.04 -22.72 -9.49
C ASP A 325 -2.07 -22.17 -8.42
N ILE A 326 -2.56 -21.29 -7.55
CA ILE A 326 -1.79 -20.78 -6.40
C ILE A 326 -1.36 -21.96 -5.50
N LEU A 327 -2.25 -22.94 -5.26
CA LEU A 327 -1.97 -24.14 -4.47
C LEU A 327 -1.18 -25.23 -5.22
N LYS A 328 -1.10 -25.18 -6.56
CA LYS A 328 -0.18 -25.98 -7.41
C LYS A 328 1.25 -25.43 -7.35
N MET A 329 1.40 -24.12 -7.17
CA MET A 329 2.69 -23.41 -7.13
C MET A 329 3.25 -23.27 -5.70
N PHE A 330 2.39 -23.07 -4.71
CA PHE A 330 2.73 -22.90 -3.29
C PHE A 330 1.95 -23.90 -2.43
N PRO A 331 2.18 -25.22 -2.57
CA PRO A 331 1.40 -26.26 -1.91
C PRO A 331 1.47 -26.19 -0.38
N PHE A 332 2.50 -25.55 0.18
CA PHE A 332 2.64 -25.29 1.60
C PHE A 332 1.57 -24.34 2.18
N LEU A 333 0.87 -23.53 1.38
CA LEU A 333 -0.31 -22.78 1.86
C LEU A 333 -1.48 -23.68 2.30
N LYS A 334 -1.45 -24.99 2.00
CA LYS A 334 -2.41 -25.97 2.56
C LYS A 334 -2.12 -26.30 4.03
N CYS A 335 -0.91 -26.05 4.52
CA CYS A 335 -0.48 -26.42 5.87
C CYS A 335 -0.82 -25.30 6.87
N PRO A 336 -1.55 -25.56 7.98
CA PRO A 336 -1.94 -24.53 8.95
C PRO A 336 -0.76 -23.71 9.47
N TYR A 337 0.36 -24.35 9.81
CA TYR A 337 1.59 -23.65 10.24
C TYR A 337 2.03 -22.56 9.25
N GLN A 338 2.09 -22.87 7.95
CA GLN A 338 2.50 -21.92 6.91
C GLN A 338 1.41 -20.89 6.60
N MET A 339 0.14 -21.25 6.76
CA MET A 339 -0.98 -20.32 6.67
C MET A 339 -0.94 -19.29 7.83
N PHE A 340 -0.57 -19.71 9.04
CA PHE A 340 -0.36 -18.82 10.19
C PHE A 340 0.88 -17.94 10.01
N ARG A 341 1.97 -18.48 9.45
CA ARG A 341 3.15 -17.69 9.05
C ARG A 341 2.79 -16.62 8.01
N GLU A 342 1.97 -16.94 7.01
CA GLU A 342 1.51 -15.98 6.01
C GLU A 342 0.72 -14.83 6.66
N VAL A 343 -0.20 -15.13 7.59
CA VAL A 343 -0.90 -14.08 8.37
C VAL A 343 0.09 -13.27 9.21
N GLN A 344 1.01 -13.93 9.92
CA GLN A 344 2.01 -13.28 10.77
C GLN A 344 2.92 -12.33 9.97
N LEU A 345 3.27 -12.66 8.73
CA LEU A 345 4.04 -11.78 7.84
C LEU A 345 3.22 -10.57 7.35
N LEU A 346 1.90 -10.71 7.21
CA LEU A 346 1.02 -9.65 6.69
C LEU A 346 0.52 -8.68 7.78
N THR A 347 0.22 -9.18 8.98
CA THR A 347 -0.41 -8.40 10.06
C THR A 347 0.50 -8.22 11.28
N LYS A 348 1.64 -8.92 11.34
CA LYS A 348 2.52 -9.03 12.53
C LYS A 348 1.88 -9.75 13.73
N THR A 349 0.77 -10.46 13.51
CA THR A 349 -0.02 -11.13 14.55
C THR A 349 0.27 -12.64 14.60
N ASP A 350 0.46 -13.19 15.79
CA ASP A 350 0.34 -14.64 16.01
C ASP A 350 -1.14 -15.02 16.15
N ILE A 351 -1.75 -15.38 15.01
CA ILE A 351 -3.17 -15.75 14.92
C ILE A 351 -3.53 -16.97 15.77
N TYR A 352 -2.63 -17.95 15.91
CA TYR A 352 -2.89 -19.13 16.74
C TYR A 352 -2.91 -18.76 18.23
N LYS A 353 -1.92 -18.01 18.71
CA LYS A 353 -1.86 -17.53 20.11
C LYS A 353 -3.05 -16.64 20.46
N LYS A 354 -3.46 -15.76 19.54
CA LYS A 354 -4.69 -14.95 19.68
C LYS A 354 -5.94 -15.81 19.75
N THR A 355 -6.14 -16.71 18.79
CA THR A 355 -7.31 -17.61 18.75
C THR A 355 -7.41 -18.48 20.00
N LYS A 356 -6.27 -19.03 20.47
CA LYS A 356 -6.20 -19.76 21.74
C LYS A 356 -6.70 -18.91 22.91
N HIS A 357 -6.17 -17.69 23.04
CA HIS A 357 -6.56 -16.80 24.14
C HIS A 357 -8.05 -16.41 24.10
N ILE A 358 -8.63 -16.22 22.91
CA ILE A 358 -10.06 -15.95 22.74
C ILE A 358 -10.89 -17.15 23.25
N LEU A 359 -10.57 -18.36 22.80
CA LEU A 359 -11.28 -19.56 23.23
C LEU A 359 -11.09 -19.87 24.73
N GLU A 360 -9.90 -19.62 25.28
CA GLU A 360 -9.64 -19.81 26.71
C GLU A 360 -10.32 -18.77 27.60
N SER A 361 -10.49 -17.52 27.15
CA SER A 361 -11.02 -16.44 27.99
C SER A 361 -12.53 -16.22 27.85
N TYR A 362 -13.11 -16.51 26.67
CA TYR A 362 -14.51 -16.17 26.39
C TYR A 362 -15.47 -17.38 26.37
N SER A 363 -15.00 -18.63 26.28
CA SER A 363 -15.89 -19.80 26.13
C SER A 363 -16.94 -19.92 27.24
N GLU A 364 -16.55 -19.76 28.51
CA GLU A 364 -17.49 -19.85 29.64
C GLU A 364 -18.58 -18.77 29.57
N ASN A 365 -18.19 -17.54 29.22
CA ASN A 365 -19.09 -16.39 29.12
C ASN A 365 -20.04 -16.50 27.92
N ILE A 366 -19.55 -16.99 26.78
CA ILE A 366 -20.36 -17.21 25.58
C ILE A 366 -21.37 -18.34 25.80
N LEU A 367 -20.92 -19.49 26.31
CA LEU A 367 -21.80 -20.65 26.53
C LEU A 367 -22.84 -20.41 27.64
N SER A 368 -22.49 -19.67 28.69
CA SER A 368 -23.47 -19.29 29.72
C SER A 368 -24.48 -18.27 29.20
N ALA A 369 -24.06 -17.25 28.44
CA ALA A 369 -24.98 -16.29 27.81
C ALA A 369 -25.92 -16.93 26.77
N PHE A 370 -25.48 -17.98 26.08
CA PHE A 370 -26.28 -18.69 25.07
C PHE A 370 -27.05 -19.92 25.63
N SER A 371 -26.95 -20.19 26.94
CA SER A 371 -27.50 -21.40 27.58
C SER A 371 -29.03 -21.55 27.52
N VAL A 372 -29.76 -20.48 27.18
CA VAL A 372 -31.22 -20.42 27.10
C VAL A 372 -31.77 -20.92 25.74
N VAL A 373 -30.91 -21.15 24.75
CA VAL A 373 -31.31 -21.59 23.40
C VAL A 373 -31.18 -23.10 23.25
N ASP A 374 -32.28 -23.76 22.88
CA ASP A 374 -32.31 -25.18 22.49
C ASP A 374 -31.58 -25.40 21.15
N ASN A 375 -30.25 -25.46 21.22
CA ASN A 375 -29.38 -25.80 20.09
C ASN A 375 -28.84 -27.24 20.27
N PRO A 376 -28.96 -28.14 19.27
CA PRO A 376 -28.51 -29.53 19.36
C PRO A 376 -27.04 -29.71 19.77
N ILE A 377 -26.17 -28.75 19.45
CA ILE A 377 -24.75 -28.78 19.80
C ILE A 377 -24.55 -28.51 21.29
N ASN A 378 -25.35 -27.61 21.88
CA ASN A 378 -25.37 -27.40 23.34
C ASN A 378 -25.97 -28.63 24.05
N THR A 379 -27.08 -29.19 23.54
CA THR A 379 -27.67 -30.42 24.10
C THR A 379 -26.65 -31.58 24.12
N ALA A 380 -25.93 -31.80 23.02
CA ALA A 380 -24.88 -32.81 22.92
C ALA A 380 -23.68 -32.51 23.83
N LEU A 381 -23.29 -31.23 23.99
CA LEU A 381 -22.27 -30.83 24.96
C LEU A 381 -22.69 -31.21 26.39
N GLN A 382 -23.90 -30.82 26.83
CA GLN A 382 -24.39 -31.10 28.18
C GLN A 382 -24.57 -32.60 28.44
N GLU A 383 -24.92 -33.39 27.42
CA GLU A 383 -24.93 -34.85 27.51
C GLU A 383 -23.50 -35.38 27.73
N LYS A 384 -22.55 -35.09 26.83
CA LYS A 384 -21.18 -35.61 26.91
C LYS A 384 -20.45 -35.15 28.18
N MET A 385 -20.68 -33.92 28.64
CA MET A 385 -20.10 -33.40 29.88
C MET A 385 -20.55 -34.12 31.16
N LYS A 386 -21.63 -34.93 31.14
CA LYS A 386 -22.02 -35.79 32.28
C LYS A 386 -21.13 -37.04 32.42
N HIS A 387 -20.49 -37.47 31.33
CA HIS A 387 -19.70 -38.70 31.30
C HIS A 387 -18.21 -38.50 31.61
N TYR A 388 -17.75 -37.26 31.73
CA TYR A 388 -16.34 -36.92 31.98
C TYR A 388 -16.20 -35.95 33.14
N THR A 389 -15.42 -36.36 34.15
CA THR A 389 -15.08 -35.52 35.32
C THR A 389 -13.83 -34.67 35.10
N ASP A 390 -12.93 -35.09 34.20
CA ASP A 390 -11.67 -34.39 33.91
C ASP A 390 -11.89 -32.96 33.42
N GLU A 391 -11.23 -32.01 34.08
CA GLU A 391 -11.40 -30.58 33.81
C GLU A 391 -10.81 -30.15 32.47
N GLY A 392 -9.69 -30.75 32.04
CA GLY A 392 -9.05 -30.45 30.76
C GLY A 392 -9.89 -30.89 29.56
N VAL A 393 -10.44 -32.11 29.63
CA VAL A 393 -11.41 -32.65 28.65
C VAL A 393 -12.65 -31.76 28.61
N ARG A 394 -13.24 -31.41 29.75
CA ARG A 394 -14.41 -30.52 29.82
C ARG A 394 -14.11 -29.12 29.25
N LYS A 395 -12.94 -28.54 29.54
CA LYS A 395 -12.49 -27.26 28.97
C LYS A 395 -12.37 -27.33 27.44
N ASN A 396 -11.79 -28.42 26.90
CA ASN A 396 -11.68 -28.64 25.45
C ASN A 396 -13.05 -28.86 24.78
N MET A 397 -13.96 -29.58 25.43
CA MET A 397 -15.35 -29.71 24.96
C MET A 397 -16.06 -28.36 24.91
N LYS A 398 -15.87 -27.50 25.92
CA LYS A 398 -16.40 -26.11 25.90
C LYS A 398 -15.79 -25.28 24.78
N MET A 399 -14.47 -25.26 24.61
CA MET A 399 -13.84 -24.54 23.48
C MET A 399 -14.38 -25.03 22.13
N THR A 400 -14.54 -26.35 21.97
CA THR A 400 -15.17 -26.94 20.79
C THR A 400 -16.59 -26.42 20.60
N ALA A 401 -17.43 -26.40 21.63
CA ALA A 401 -18.80 -25.88 21.52
C ALA A 401 -18.81 -24.38 21.16
N THR A 402 -17.93 -23.56 21.76
CA THR A 402 -17.76 -22.15 21.39
C THR A 402 -17.38 -21.98 19.92
N CYS A 403 -16.46 -22.80 19.40
CA CYS A 403 -16.11 -22.80 17.98
C CYS A 403 -17.28 -23.18 17.06
N LEU A 404 -18.21 -24.03 17.52
CA LEU A 404 -19.36 -24.45 16.73
C LEU A 404 -20.52 -23.44 16.78
N LEU A 405 -20.77 -22.85 17.95
CA LEU A 405 -21.93 -22.00 18.25
C LEU A 405 -21.71 -20.50 18.03
N LEU A 406 -20.50 -20.07 17.69
CA LEU A 406 -20.20 -18.64 17.53
C LEU A 406 -21.12 -17.91 16.53
N PRO A 407 -21.52 -18.50 15.37
CA PRO A 407 -22.48 -17.87 14.47
C PRO A 407 -23.88 -17.66 15.08
N ASP A 408 -24.39 -18.66 15.79
CA ASP A 408 -25.70 -18.62 16.45
C ASP A 408 -25.78 -17.49 17.50
N VAL A 409 -24.67 -17.27 18.23
CA VAL A 409 -24.53 -16.21 19.24
C VAL A 409 -24.70 -14.82 18.61
N PHE A 410 -24.08 -14.58 17.46
CA PHE A 410 -24.20 -13.30 16.74
C PHE A 410 -25.43 -13.21 15.82
N GLY A 411 -26.11 -14.32 15.54
CA GLY A 411 -27.26 -14.39 14.63
C GLY A 411 -26.88 -14.41 13.14
N ASP A 412 -25.66 -14.86 12.83
CA ASP A 412 -25.21 -15.17 11.46
C ASP A 412 -25.70 -16.58 11.03
N ASP A 413 -25.45 -16.96 9.78
CA ASP A 413 -25.70 -18.31 9.26
C ASP A 413 -24.55 -19.27 9.62
N PRO A 414 -24.79 -20.26 10.51
CA PRO A 414 -23.75 -21.21 10.90
C PRO A 414 -23.23 -22.04 9.72
N SER A 415 -24.04 -22.34 8.70
CA SER A 415 -23.64 -23.19 7.56
C SER A 415 -22.55 -22.58 6.68
N LEU A 416 -22.29 -21.28 6.81
CA LEU A 416 -21.19 -20.58 6.14
C LEU A 416 -19.87 -20.62 6.94
N PHE A 417 -19.93 -21.01 8.22
CA PHE A 417 -18.80 -21.05 9.15
C PHE A 417 -18.41 -22.48 9.52
N VAL A 418 -19.40 -23.33 9.81
CA VAL A 418 -19.22 -24.72 10.20
C VAL A 418 -20.35 -25.64 9.72
N VAL A 419 -19.98 -26.86 9.35
CA VAL A 419 -20.88 -27.95 8.93
C VAL A 419 -20.55 -29.18 9.77
N VAL A 420 -21.52 -29.68 10.53
CA VAL A 420 -21.32 -30.74 11.52
C VAL A 420 -21.93 -32.05 11.02
N ASN A 421 -21.12 -33.13 10.97
CA ASN A 421 -21.47 -34.48 10.50
C ASN A 421 -21.99 -34.59 9.03
N GLU A 422 -22.18 -33.47 8.33
CA GLU A 422 -22.73 -33.41 6.97
C GLU A 422 -21.68 -33.17 5.88
N LYS A 423 -22.13 -33.07 4.62
CA LYS A 423 -21.28 -32.73 3.45
C LYS A 423 -21.17 -31.23 3.29
N VAL A 424 -19.94 -30.74 3.12
CA VAL A 424 -19.68 -29.31 2.86
C VAL A 424 -20.05 -28.94 1.42
N HIS A 425 -20.80 -27.86 1.27
CA HIS A 425 -21.25 -27.34 -0.03
C HIS A 425 -20.92 -25.86 -0.28
N ALA A 426 -20.33 -25.14 0.68
CA ALA A 426 -19.92 -23.75 0.52
C ALA A 426 -18.62 -23.61 -0.33
N SER A 427 -18.50 -22.50 -1.06
CA SER A 427 -17.27 -22.16 -1.80
C SER A 427 -16.31 -21.25 -1.01
N THR A 428 -16.77 -20.57 0.04
CA THR A 428 -15.91 -19.83 0.99
C THR A 428 -15.19 -20.77 1.95
N PRO A 429 -14.15 -20.29 2.67
CA PRO A 429 -13.59 -21.03 3.80
C PRO A 429 -14.69 -21.41 4.80
N VAL A 430 -14.71 -22.68 5.20
CA VAL A 430 -15.70 -23.25 6.14
C VAL A 430 -15.09 -24.46 6.84
N LEU A 431 -15.49 -24.70 8.10
CA LEU A 431 -15.07 -25.89 8.84
C LEU A 431 -16.04 -27.05 8.64
N GLY A 432 -15.53 -28.22 8.23
CA GLY A 432 -16.26 -29.48 8.35
C GLY A 432 -15.83 -30.20 9.62
N VAL A 433 -16.76 -30.54 10.49
CA VAL A 433 -16.51 -31.20 11.78
C VAL A 433 -17.26 -32.54 11.85
N LYS A 434 -16.58 -33.62 12.24
CA LYS A 434 -17.22 -34.91 12.49
C LYS A 434 -17.10 -35.29 13.96
N ASN A 435 -18.12 -35.99 14.48
CA ASN A 435 -18.18 -36.53 15.84
C ASN A 435 -17.76 -35.50 16.92
N PRO A 436 -18.41 -34.32 16.97
CA PRO A 436 -18.07 -33.31 17.97
C PRO A 436 -18.09 -33.90 19.39
N PHE A 437 -17.17 -33.42 20.23
CA PHE A 437 -16.95 -33.87 21.61
C PHE A 437 -16.44 -35.32 21.79
N HIS A 438 -16.23 -36.10 20.72
CA HIS A 438 -15.63 -37.44 20.84
C HIS A 438 -14.10 -37.36 20.97
N ILE A 439 -13.57 -37.62 22.17
CA ILE A 439 -12.16 -37.36 22.55
C ILE A 439 -11.14 -37.84 21.50
N ASN A 440 -11.27 -39.08 21.03
CA ASN A 440 -10.35 -39.70 20.07
C ASN A 440 -10.92 -39.80 18.63
N GLY A 441 -11.96 -39.03 18.29
CA GLY A 441 -12.67 -39.17 17.01
C GLY A 441 -13.36 -37.92 16.46
N CYS A 442 -13.28 -36.79 17.19
CA CYS A 442 -13.59 -35.47 16.67
C CYS A 442 -12.61 -35.15 15.54
N GLU A 443 -13.10 -34.95 14.31
CA GLU A 443 -12.26 -34.53 13.18
C GLU A 443 -12.61 -33.11 12.77
N PHE A 444 -11.65 -32.18 12.83
CA PHE A 444 -11.76 -30.88 12.17
C PHE A 444 -11.14 -30.93 10.78
N SER A 445 -11.71 -30.21 9.82
CA SER A 445 -11.16 -30.07 8.48
C SER A 445 -11.56 -28.74 7.88
N LEU A 446 -10.59 -28.01 7.33
CA LEU A 446 -10.85 -26.78 6.59
C LEU A 446 -11.21 -27.14 5.15
N TYR A 447 -12.34 -26.61 4.67
CA TYR A 447 -12.79 -26.70 3.29
C TYR A 447 -12.73 -25.34 2.62
N LEU A 448 -12.49 -25.35 1.31
CA LEU A 448 -12.39 -24.16 0.48
C LEU A 448 -12.70 -24.51 -0.97
N ASP A 449 -13.52 -23.70 -1.65
CA ASP A 449 -14.10 -24.00 -2.97
C ASP A 449 -14.68 -25.43 -3.07
N LYS A 450 -15.44 -25.83 -2.05
CA LYS A 450 -16.07 -27.16 -1.88
C LYS A 450 -15.10 -28.35 -1.75
N GLU A 451 -13.80 -28.13 -1.82
CA GLU A 451 -12.76 -29.15 -1.65
C GLU A 451 -12.19 -29.13 -0.22
N LYS A 452 -11.81 -30.30 0.31
CA LYS A 452 -11.13 -30.38 1.61
C LYS A 452 -9.68 -29.93 1.43
N LEU A 453 -9.33 -28.80 2.05
CA LEU A 453 -7.99 -28.23 1.96
C LEU A 453 -7.00 -28.98 2.86
N VAL A 454 -7.39 -29.24 4.11
CA VAL A 454 -6.54 -29.91 5.12
C VAL A 454 -7.36 -30.49 6.28
N LYS A 455 -6.89 -31.58 6.92
CA LYS A 455 -7.38 -32.04 8.25
C LYS A 455 -6.56 -31.33 9.32
N VAL A 456 -7.19 -30.90 10.41
CA VAL A 456 -6.50 -30.30 11.56
C VAL A 456 -6.92 -31.00 12.85
N ASP A 457 -6.06 -30.94 13.85
CA ASP A 457 -6.11 -31.85 15.00
C ASP A 457 -7.01 -31.35 16.14
N ASP A 458 -7.21 -30.04 16.25
CA ASP A 458 -7.92 -29.40 17.36
C ASP A 458 -8.77 -28.18 16.93
N CYS A 459 -9.66 -27.74 17.83
CA CYS A 459 -10.61 -26.64 17.58
C CYS A 459 -9.94 -25.25 17.46
N ILE A 460 -8.82 -25.02 18.14
CA ILE A 460 -8.07 -23.76 18.10
C ILE A 460 -7.36 -23.63 16.75
N THR A 461 -6.66 -24.68 16.32
CA THR A 461 -6.04 -24.74 14.99
C THR A 461 -7.09 -24.65 13.89
N ALA A 462 -8.28 -25.25 14.07
CA ALA A 462 -9.39 -25.13 13.14
C ALA A 462 -9.90 -23.69 13.01
N LEU A 463 -10.23 -23.03 14.13
CA LEU A 463 -10.72 -21.65 14.11
C LEU A 463 -9.67 -20.67 13.56
N ALA A 464 -8.40 -20.85 13.96
CA ALA A 464 -7.30 -20.05 13.45
C ALA A 464 -7.10 -20.25 11.94
N ALA A 465 -7.24 -21.49 11.43
CA ALA A 465 -7.10 -21.80 10.01
C ALA A 465 -8.28 -21.28 9.18
N LEU A 466 -9.50 -21.29 9.73
CA LEU A 466 -10.67 -20.69 9.10
C LEU A 466 -10.46 -19.18 8.87
N VAL A 467 -10.12 -18.44 9.94
CA VAL A 467 -9.85 -16.99 9.84
C VAL A 467 -8.65 -16.73 8.95
N ALA A 468 -7.54 -17.47 9.14
CA ALA A 468 -6.35 -17.31 8.30
C ALA A 468 -6.66 -17.50 6.81
N ALA A 469 -7.50 -18.46 6.42
CA ALA A 469 -7.84 -18.70 5.02
C ALA A 469 -8.49 -17.49 4.33
N PHE A 470 -9.37 -16.76 5.00
CA PHE A 470 -9.98 -15.54 4.44
C PHE A 470 -8.90 -14.48 4.11
N HIS A 471 -7.99 -14.17 5.04
CA HIS A 471 -6.90 -13.20 4.79
C HIS A 471 -5.86 -13.73 3.80
N VAL A 472 -5.43 -14.99 3.96
CA VAL A 472 -4.37 -15.61 3.16
C VAL A 472 -4.78 -15.74 1.71
N PHE A 473 -6.04 -16.05 1.41
CA PHE A 473 -6.52 -16.17 0.03
C PHE A 473 -7.25 -14.91 -0.48
N GLY A 474 -7.39 -13.86 0.34
CA GLY A 474 -8.00 -12.58 -0.06
C GLY A 474 -9.49 -12.70 -0.36
N ILE A 475 -10.21 -13.50 0.41
CA ILE A 475 -11.61 -13.85 0.18
C ILE A 475 -12.52 -12.89 0.98
N GLU A 476 -13.50 -12.31 0.31
CA GLU A 476 -14.50 -11.44 0.93
C GLU A 476 -15.44 -12.30 1.82
N CYS A 477 -15.59 -11.93 3.09
CA CYS A 477 -16.47 -12.64 4.02
C CYS A 477 -17.96 -12.45 3.64
N PRO A 478 -18.80 -13.50 3.61
CA PRO A 478 -20.22 -13.37 3.34
C PRO A 478 -20.93 -12.42 4.31
N ARG A 479 -21.85 -11.59 3.81
CA ARG A 479 -22.68 -10.69 4.65
C ARG A 479 -23.53 -11.42 5.70
N ARG A 480 -23.79 -12.72 5.49
CA ARG A 480 -24.52 -13.60 6.42
C ARG A 480 -23.59 -14.29 7.43
N LEU A 481 -22.32 -13.87 7.50
CA LEU A 481 -21.31 -14.32 8.46
C LEU A 481 -20.53 -13.15 9.09
N SER A 482 -20.95 -11.91 8.79
CA SER A 482 -20.10 -10.73 9.04
C SER A 482 -19.94 -10.37 10.51
N GLN A 483 -20.90 -10.65 11.39
CA GLN A 483 -20.81 -10.24 12.79
C GLN A 483 -19.80 -11.12 13.54
N THR A 484 -19.92 -12.42 13.34
CA THR A 484 -19.02 -13.47 13.84
C THR A 484 -17.60 -13.26 13.35
N PHE A 485 -17.45 -12.95 12.05
CA PHE A 485 -16.13 -12.73 11.46
C PHE A 485 -15.48 -11.43 11.93
N ASN A 486 -16.23 -10.31 11.97
CA ASN A 486 -15.74 -9.04 12.50
C ASN A 486 -15.29 -9.17 13.97
N PHE A 487 -16.07 -9.89 14.81
CA PHE A 487 -15.70 -10.14 16.21
C PHE A 487 -14.34 -10.87 16.34
N LEU A 488 -14.11 -11.89 15.49
CA LEU A 488 -12.85 -12.62 15.44
C LEU A 488 -11.71 -11.74 14.90
N GLU A 489 -11.91 -11.02 13.80
CA GLU A 489 -10.90 -10.09 13.26
C GLU A 489 -10.49 -9.03 14.29
N THR A 490 -11.46 -8.39 14.95
CA THR A 490 -11.22 -7.38 16.00
C THR A 490 -10.37 -7.94 17.13
N LEU A 491 -10.70 -9.13 17.68
CA LEU A 491 -9.96 -9.70 18.81
C LEU A 491 -8.58 -10.27 18.41
N ILE A 492 -8.44 -10.77 17.18
CA ILE A 492 -7.18 -11.31 16.68
C ILE A 492 -6.22 -10.18 16.31
N PHE A 493 -6.66 -9.18 15.55
CA PHE A 493 -5.81 -8.13 14.97
C PHE A 493 -5.82 -6.79 15.73
N ASP A 494 -6.55 -6.71 16.86
CA ASP A 494 -6.70 -5.50 17.69
C ASP A 494 -7.33 -4.29 16.96
N VAL A 495 -8.15 -4.57 15.92
CA VAL A 495 -8.77 -3.55 15.07
C VAL A 495 -10.07 -3.03 15.69
N GLN A 496 -9.91 -2.05 16.60
CA GLN A 496 -10.97 -1.35 17.36
C GLN A 496 -11.83 -2.25 18.27
N SER A 497 -12.33 -1.71 19.38
CA SER A 497 -12.98 -2.51 20.44
C SER A 497 -14.23 -3.26 19.94
N PRO A 498 -14.43 -4.55 20.31
CA PRO A 498 -15.59 -5.31 19.87
C PRO A 498 -16.87 -4.79 20.52
N CYS A 499 -17.85 -4.41 19.69
CA CYS A 499 -19.19 -4.13 20.17
C CYS A 499 -19.94 -5.45 20.36
N PHE A 500 -20.09 -5.89 21.62
CA PHE A 500 -21.04 -6.96 21.93
C PHE A 500 -22.46 -6.46 21.67
N PRO A 501 -23.26 -7.12 20.82
CA PRO A 501 -24.65 -6.73 20.62
C PRO A 501 -25.43 -6.93 21.92
N SER A 502 -26.03 -5.85 22.43
CA SER A 502 -26.91 -5.92 23.60
C SER A 502 -28.10 -6.81 23.30
N LEU A 503 -28.27 -7.89 24.07
CA LEU A 503 -29.38 -8.86 23.90
C LEU A 503 -30.78 -8.23 23.99
N LYS A 504 -30.89 -7.00 24.50
CA LYS A 504 -32.16 -6.25 24.63
C LYS A 504 -32.75 -5.75 23.31
N GLU A 505 -31.99 -5.68 22.21
CA GLU A 505 -32.56 -5.22 20.93
C GLU A 505 -33.41 -6.28 20.20
N LYS A 506 -33.35 -7.55 20.62
CA LYS A 506 -34.12 -8.63 19.97
C LYS A 506 -35.62 -8.63 20.29
N GLU A 507 -36.09 -7.98 21.37
CA GLU A 507 -37.53 -7.91 21.69
C GLU A 507 -38.31 -6.97 20.75
N ILE A 508 -37.69 -5.89 20.26
CA ILE A 508 -38.38 -4.82 19.50
C ILE A 508 -38.74 -5.26 18.07
N ARG A 509 -38.00 -6.21 17.48
CA ARG A 509 -38.24 -6.68 16.09
C ARG A 509 -39.28 -7.82 15.98
N CYS A 510 -39.80 -8.35 17.10
CA CYS A 510 -40.74 -9.47 17.12
C CYS A 510 -42.23 -9.06 17.25
N GLN A 511 -42.59 -7.82 16.93
CA GLN A 511 -43.99 -7.43 16.76
C GLN A 511 -44.45 -7.68 15.31
N SER A 512 -45.21 -8.75 15.12
CA SER A 512 -45.90 -9.06 13.87
C SER A 512 -46.92 -7.96 13.48
N PRO A 513 -47.18 -7.72 12.19
CA PRO A 513 -48.34 -6.94 11.77
C PRO A 513 -49.63 -7.62 12.26
N ILE A 514 -50.49 -6.86 12.93
CA ILE A 514 -51.81 -7.35 13.36
C ILE A 514 -52.83 -7.01 12.26
N THR A 515 -53.29 -8.06 11.57
CA THR A 515 -54.44 -8.14 10.65
C THR A 515 -54.44 -7.17 9.46
#